data_AF-A0A7R7XAC1-F1
#
_entry.id   AF-A0A7R7XAC1-F1
#
_cell.length_a   1.000
_cell.length_b   1.000
_cell.length_c   1.000
_cell.angle_alpha   90.00
_cell.angle_beta   90.00
_cell.angle_gamma   90.00
#
_symmetry.space_group_name_H-M   'P 1'
#
loop_
_entity.id
_entity.type
_entity.pdbx_description
1 polymer ?
#
loop_
_entity_poly.entity_id
_entity_poly.type
_entity_poly.pdbx_seq_one_letter_code
_entity_poly.pdbx_strand_id
1 'polypeptide(L)'
;MHPTLLGLLGLTTLATARYALNIPPTLSTGPITADYLTPSLDQSDLDSPKLSHANASTFDWWHFDAIGIENPNASVAITFANAGPDGYPLDRPGIGNLTQPLPGNGTGTGLNGHSLWAHIWVTFADGRRFRHVQAVDSARMHGSGDSSVAIWHGAGGWMGSEEGYEVEFDVGDGVNITGGISMERITPSHSRCSTASDFSAALDIGDSGLGWVAVMPDAIARVDVNVNGERLSFEGYGYHDKVWSSRPFTSSTKSLQRGRAHLGLYSVLWLSYTSENNPNQEVVSSFLARDGENVNAGCADGSVTIIAGQEQTEGGLVSGFQVGIPGAQVNVAADNEERGGQGAHLRWNGRARGMVEGVDEEGVAIFERFEY
;
A
#
# COMPACT_ATOMS: atom_id res chain seq x y z
N MET A 1 27.74 -58.68 -2.73
CA MET A 1 28.16 -57.26 -2.87
C MET A 1 26.89 -56.44 -3.08
N HIS A 2 26.40 -55.78 -2.04
CA HIS A 2 25.25 -54.87 -2.08
C HIS A 2 25.75 -53.49 -1.65
N PRO A 3 25.43 -52.41 -2.38
CA PRO A 3 25.68 -51.07 -1.87
C PRO A 3 24.49 -50.59 -1.04
N THR A 4 24.81 -50.05 0.12
CA THR A 4 23.91 -49.42 1.08
C THR A 4 23.59 -48.00 0.63
N LEU A 5 22.30 -47.66 0.53
CA LEU A 5 21.80 -46.31 0.29
C LEU A 5 21.65 -45.62 1.66
N LEU A 6 22.45 -44.59 1.93
CA LEU A 6 22.31 -43.74 3.12
C LEU A 6 21.26 -42.65 2.81
N GLY A 7 20.09 -42.76 3.44
CA GLY A 7 19.05 -41.73 3.37
C GLY A 7 19.35 -40.58 4.34
N LEU A 8 19.48 -39.36 3.81
CA LEU A 8 19.47 -38.13 4.59
C LEU A 8 18.00 -37.80 4.93
N LEU A 9 17.56 -38.06 6.17
CA LEU A 9 16.31 -37.49 6.67
C LEU A 9 16.58 -36.03 7.06
N GLY A 10 16.12 -35.10 6.22
CA GLY A 10 16.02 -33.70 6.59
C GLY A 10 14.94 -33.53 7.66
N LEU A 11 15.32 -33.00 8.83
CA LEU A 11 14.37 -32.49 9.80
C LEU A 11 13.73 -31.22 9.24
N THR A 12 12.50 -31.32 8.72
CA THR A 12 11.66 -30.14 8.52
C THR A 12 11.15 -29.70 9.89
N THR A 13 11.74 -28.65 10.46
CA THR A 13 11.14 -27.95 11.59
C THR A 13 9.79 -27.39 11.13
N LEU A 14 8.70 -27.94 11.66
CA LEU A 14 7.37 -27.35 11.49
C LEU A 14 7.39 -25.99 12.21
N ALA A 15 7.53 -24.90 11.45
CA ALA A 15 7.33 -23.57 11.99
C ALA A 15 5.89 -23.47 12.50
N THR A 16 5.72 -23.15 13.78
CA THR A 16 4.39 -22.92 14.36
C THR A 16 3.88 -21.57 13.89
N ALA A 17 2.67 -21.55 13.32
CA ALA A 17 2.01 -20.33 12.92
C ALA A 17 1.96 -19.31 14.07
N ARG A 18 2.43 -18.09 13.81
CA ARG A 18 2.32 -16.96 14.75
C ARG A 18 0.85 -16.54 14.89
N TYR A 19 0.11 -16.56 13.79
CA TYR A 19 -1.34 -16.40 13.79
C TYR A 19 -2.00 -17.16 12.64
N ALA A 20 -3.26 -17.53 12.87
CA ALA A 20 -4.19 -18.01 11.85
C ALA A 20 -5.57 -17.44 12.21
N LEU A 21 -6.08 -16.54 11.38
CA LEU A 21 -7.25 -15.72 11.69
C LEU A 21 -8.25 -15.77 10.55
N ASN A 22 -9.53 -15.75 10.90
CA ASN A 22 -10.62 -15.53 9.98
C ASN A 22 -11.31 -14.22 10.37
N ILE A 23 -11.21 -13.21 9.50
CA ILE A 23 -11.82 -11.90 9.71
C ILE A 23 -13.22 -11.96 9.07
N PRO A 24 -14.29 -11.81 9.87
CA PRO A 24 -15.64 -11.76 9.33
C PRO A 24 -15.89 -10.41 8.63
N PRO A 25 -16.86 -10.35 7.69
CA PRO A 25 -17.21 -9.14 6.98
C PRO A 25 -18.09 -8.20 7.82
N THR A 26 -18.29 -8.48 9.10
CA THR A 26 -19.24 -7.79 9.96
C THR A 26 -18.53 -6.88 10.95
N LEU A 27 -19.02 -5.64 11.07
CA LEU A 27 -18.58 -4.73 12.12
C LEU A 27 -18.97 -5.23 13.50
N SER A 28 -18.09 -5.01 14.46
CA SER A 28 -18.34 -5.23 15.88
C SER A 28 -18.71 -3.91 16.57
N THR A 29 -19.51 -4.02 17.63
CA THR A 29 -19.98 -2.90 18.45
C THR A 29 -19.15 -2.71 19.74
N GLY A 30 -18.19 -3.61 19.99
CA GLY A 30 -17.36 -3.60 21.20
C GLY A 30 -16.16 -2.66 21.12
N PRO A 31 -15.47 -2.45 22.26
CA PRO A 31 -14.22 -1.69 22.30
C PRO A 31 -13.17 -2.34 21.40
N ILE A 32 -12.25 -1.52 20.86
CA ILE A 32 -11.20 -1.95 19.92
C ILE A 32 -9.85 -1.78 20.58
N THR A 33 -8.95 -2.73 20.35
CA THR A 33 -7.53 -2.56 20.59
C THR A 33 -6.82 -2.38 19.25
N ALA A 34 -5.89 -1.42 19.21
CA ALA A 34 -5.01 -1.19 18.08
C ALA A 34 -3.55 -1.29 18.56
N ASP A 35 -2.75 -2.11 17.88
CA ASP A 35 -1.34 -2.30 18.19
C ASP A 35 -0.47 -1.42 17.29
N TYR A 36 0.42 -0.64 17.91
CA TYR A 36 1.37 0.23 17.21
C TYR A 36 2.83 -0.18 17.44
N LEU A 37 3.02 -1.40 17.96
CA LEU A 37 4.33 -2.00 18.16
C LEU A 37 4.41 -3.27 17.33
N THR A 38 5.58 -3.54 16.76
CA THR A 38 5.87 -4.86 16.17
C THR A 38 6.80 -5.67 17.07
N PRO A 39 6.50 -6.96 17.33
CA PRO A 39 7.36 -7.80 18.16
C PRO A 39 8.67 -8.19 17.46
N SER A 40 8.70 -8.22 16.12
CA SER A 40 9.90 -8.48 15.32
C SER A 40 9.80 -7.88 13.91
N LEU A 41 10.82 -8.09 13.09
CA LEU A 41 10.87 -7.70 11.67
C LEU A 41 10.37 -8.80 10.73
N ASP A 42 10.04 -9.97 11.27
CA ASP A 42 9.48 -11.06 10.50
C ASP A 42 8.27 -10.58 9.69
N GLN A 43 8.22 -10.99 8.43
CA GLN A 43 7.19 -10.53 7.49
C GLN A 43 5.75 -10.70 8.03
N SER A 44 5.49 -11.81 8.72
CA SER A 44 4.20 -12.06 9.34
C SER A 44 3.79 -11.00 10.37
N ASP A 45 4.73 -10.48 11.16
CA ASP A 45 4.43 -9.49 12.19
C ASP A 45 4.13 -8.11 11.58
N LEU A 46 4.79 -7.73 10.50
CA LEU A 46 4.53 -6.46 9.83
C LEU A 46 3.15 -6.46 9.16
N ASP A 47 2.77 -7.59 8.56
CA ASP A 47 1.48 -7.75 7.89
C ASP A 47 0.33 -8.12 8.83
N SER A 48 0.61 -8.57 10.07
CA SER A 48 -0.43 -9.05 10.98
C SER A 48 -1.55 -8.03 11.14
N PRO A 49 -2.83 -8.41 11.21
CA PRO A 49 -3.90 -7.51 11.63
C PRO A 49 -3.49 -6.74 12.89
N LYS A 50 -3.66 -5.42 12.89
CA LYS A 50 -3.26 -4.55 14.01
C LYS A 50 -4.47 -4.11 14.83
N LEU A 51 -5.67 -4.46 14.39
CA LEU A 51 -6.91 -4.27 15.12
C LEU A 51 -7.45 -5.60 15.63
N SER A 52 -8.00 -5.61 16.84
CA SER A 52 -8.70 -6.78 17.40
C SER A 52 -9.92 -7.20 16.55
N HIS A 53 -10.60 -6.21 15.97
CA HIS A 53 -11.73 -6.33 15.03
C HIS A 53 -11.99 -4.96 14.41
N ALA A 54 -12.85 -4.89 13.39
CA ALA A 54 -13.32 -3.60 12.86
C ALA A 54 -14.63 -3.17 13.52
N ASN A 55 -14.78 -1.87 13.77
CA ASN A 55 -16.04 -1.20 14.09
C ASN A 55 -16.28 -0.02 13.12
N ALA A 56 -17.32 0.76 13.37
CA ALA A 56 -17.69 1.90 12.53
C ALA A 56 -16.55 2.90 12.27
N SER A 57 -15.67 3.15 13.25
CA SER A 57 -14.65 4.20 13.21
C SER A 57 -13.24 3.70 12.89
N THR A 58 -13.02 2.40 12.71
CA THR A 58 -11.67 1.84 12.55
C THR A 58 -11.35 1.51 11.11
N PHE A 59 -10.07 1.36 10.82
CA PHE A 59 -9.60 0.74 9.59
C PHE A 59 -8.25 0.05 9.79
N ASP A 60 -8.03 -1.02 9.03
CA ASP A 60 -6.76 -1.69 8.84
C ASP A 60 -6.66 -2.02 7.34
N TRP A 61 -5.62 -1.53 6.66
CA TRP A 61 -5.47 -1.73 5.23
C TRP A 61 -4.09 -2.22 4.83
N TRP A 62 -4.05 -3.03 3.78
CA TRP A 62 -2.86 -3.55 3.12
C TRP A 62 -2.89 -3.06 1.67
N HIS A 63 -1.94 -2.20 1.31
CA HIS A 63 -1.88 -1.58 0.00
C HIS A 63 -0.70 -2.15 -0.79
N PHE A 64 -0.96 -2.55 -2.02
CA PHE A 64 0.05 -3.00 -2.97
C PHE A 64 -0.08 -2.17 -4.24
N ASP A 65 1.03 -1.71 -4.80
CA ASP A 65 1.01 -1.09 -6.11
C ASP A 65 2.25 -1.37 -6.94
N ALA A 66 2.13 -1.12 -8.24
CA ALA A 66 3.20 -1.22 -9.23
C ALA A 66 3.03 -0.15 -10.32
N ILE A 67 4.15 0.34 -10.83
CA ILE A 67 4.23 1.32 -11.92
C ILE A 67 5.20 0.81 -12.99
N GLY A 68 4.83 0.98 -14.26
CA GLY A 68 5.65 0.57 -15.40
C GLY A 68 6.85 1.48 -15.58
N ILE A 69 8.04 0.88 -15.74
CA ILE A 69 9.28 1.65 -15.95
C ILE A 69 9.32 2.30 -17.34
N GLU A 70 8.86 1.59 -18.37
CA GLU A 70 8.89 2.08 -19.75
C GLU A 70 7.77 3.09 -20.06
N ASN A 71 6.62 2.94 -19.39
CA ASN A 71 5.48 3.84 -19.54
C ASN A 71 4.86 4.12 -18.17
N PRO A 72 5.19 5.26 -17.55
CA PRO A 72 4.73 5.59 -16.21
C PRO A 72 3.22 5.90 -16.11
N ASN A 73 2.48 5.93 -17.23
CA ASN A 73 1.01 5.87 -17.19
C ASN A 73 0.51 4.52 -16.69
N ALA A 74 1.19 3.43 -17.06
CA ALA A 74 0.76 2.08 -16.71
C ALA A 74 1.00 1.83 -15.22
N SER A 75 -0.07 1.59 -14.47
CA SER A 75 0.00 1.30 -13.05
C SER A 75 -1.13 0.38 -12.60
N VAL A 76 -0.88 -0.40 -11.56
CA VAL A 76 -1.90 -1.20 -10.89
C VAL A 76 -1.75 -1.00 -9.39
N ALA A 77 -2.86 -0.92 -8.68
CA ALA A 77 -2.88 -0.94 -7.22
C ALA A 77 -4.07 -1.72 -6.70
N ILE A 78 -3.89 -2.34 -5.54
CA ILE A 78 -4.96 -2.96 -4.75
C ILE A 78 -4.80 -2.60 -3.29
N THR A 79 -5.91 -2.25 -2.65
CA THR A 79 -5.98 -2.13 -1.20
C THR A 79 -7.01 -3.10 -0.66
N PHE A 80 -6.54 -4.04 0.15
CA PHE A 80 -7.39 -4.88 0.98
C PHE A 80 -7.64 -4.16 2.30
N ALA A 81 -8.89 -4.03 2.72
CA ALA A 81 -9.26 -3.27 3.91
C ALA A 81 -10.21 -4.04 4.81
N ASN A 82 -10.00 -3.90 6.12
CA ASN A 82 -10.95 -4.23 7.18
C ASN A 82 -11.32 -2.92 7.91
N ALA A 83 -12.42 -2.30 7.49
CA ALA A 83 -12.72 -0.92 7.85
C ALA A 83 -14.21 -0.59 7.94
N GLY A 84 -14.55 0.34 8.84
CA GLY A 84 -15.91 0.81 9.06
C GLY A 84 -16.36 1.99 8.19
N PRO A 85 -17.69 2.27 8.14
CA PRO A 85 -18.32 3.42 7.48
C PRO A 85 -17.65 4.77 7.75
N ASP A 86 -17.16 5.00 8.94
CA ASP A 86 -16.58 6.29 9.33
C ASP A 86 -15.05 6.22 9.41
N GLY A 87 -14.50 5.00 9.50
CA GLY A 87 -13.07 4.72 9.59
C GLY A 87 -12.27 5.06 8.33
N TYR A 88 -12.79 4.65 7.17
CA TYR A 88 -12.00 4.53 5.93
C TYR A 88 -12.19 5.73 5.00
N PRO A 89 -11.10 6.31 4.45
CA PRO A 89 -11.17 7.51 3.62
C PRO A 89 -11.58 7.26 2.16
N LEU A 90 -11.51 6.02 1.66
CA LEU A 90 -11.79 5.73 0.25
C LEU A 90 -13.26 5.40 0.00
N ASP A 91 -13.72 5.78 -1.19
CA ASP A 91 -15.11 5.61 -1.63
C ASP A 91 -15.54 4.14 -1.59
N ARG A 92 -16.66 3.83 -0.92
CA ARG A 92 -17.26 2.49 -0.91
C ARG A 92 -18.62 2.49 -1.59
N PRO A 93 -18.98 1.44 -2.37
CA PRO A 93 -20.29 1.32 -2.97
C PRO A 93 -21.39 1.36 -1.90
N GLY A 94 -22.32 2.32 -1.99
CA GLY A 94 -23.63 2.21 -1.34
C GLY A 94 -23.88 2.89 0.00
N ILE A 95 -23.17 3.95 0.40
CA ILE A 95 -23.63 4.79 1.55
C ILE A 95 -24.57 5.94 1.10
N GLY A 96 -24.69 6.19 -0.21
CA GLY A 96 -25.73 7.08 -0.75
C GLY A 96 -25.94 6.84 -2.25
N ASN A 97 -27.15 6.43 -2.63
CA ASN A 97 -27.62 6.25 -4.02
C ASN A 97 -26.90 5.18 -4.86
N LEU A 98 -27.14 3.90 -4.58
CA LEU A 98 -27.13 2.87 -5.60
C LEU A 98 -28.56 2.66 -6.12
N THR A 99 -28.86 3.16 -7.31
CA THR A 99 -30.08 2.81 -8.06
C THR A 99 -29.88 1.61 -8.99
N GLN A 100 -28.75 0.90 -8.89
CA GLN A 100 -28.57 -0.37 -9.58
C GLN A 100 -28.37 -1.53 -8.58
N PRO A 101 -29.16 -2.62 -8.71
CA PRO A 101 -28.88 -3.85 -8.00
C PRO A 101 -27.58 -4.46 -8.54
N LEU A 102 -26.66 -4.82 -7.64
CA LEU A 102 -25.52 -5.66 -7.97
C LEU A 102 -26.03 -7.01 -8.52
N PRO A 103 -25.51 -7.51 -9.64
CA PRO A 103 -25.83 -8.84 -10.12
C PRO A 103 -25.08 -9.86 -9.25
N GLY A 104 -25.82 -10.48 -8.32
CA GLY A 104 -25.26 -11.44 -7.37
C GLY A 104 -26.10 -11.50 -6.10
N ASN A 105 -27.37 -11.92 -6.22
CA ASN A 105 -28.35 -12.30 -5.18
C ASN A 105 -28.38 -11.62 -3.77
N GLY A 106 -27.72 -10.49 -3.58
CA GLY A 106 -27.81 -9.62 -2.41
C GLY A 106 -28.45 -8.32 -2.83
N THR A 107 -29.69 -8.09 -2.39
CA THR A 107 -30.34 -6.79 -2.51
C THR A 107 -29.39 -5.71 -1.97
N GLY A 108 -29.04 -4.73 -2.82
CA GLY A 108 -28.15 -3.58 -2.54
C GLY A 108 -28.68 -2.59 -1.49
N THR A 109 -29.26 -3.12 -0.42
CA THR A 109 -29.74 -2.47 0.80
C THR A 109 -29.07 -3.08 2.05
N GLY A 110 -28.05 -3.94 1.87
CA GLY A 110 -27.50 -4.83 2.92
C GLY A 110 -26.01 -4.67 3.30
N LEU A 111 -25.30 -3.64 2.81
CA LEU A 111 -23.89 -3.40 3.18
C LEU A 111 -23.72 -2.54 4.45
N ASN A 112 -24.83 -2.14 5.09
CA ASN A 112 -24.81 -1.52 6.41
C ASN A 112 -24.24 -2.52 7.41
N GLY A 113 -23.05 -2.24 7.94
CA GLY A 113 -22.35 -3.17 8.84
C GLY A 113 -21.27 -4.01 8.16
N HIS A 114 -20.97 -3.79 6.88
CA HIS A 114 -19.90 -4.49 6.16
C HIS A 114 -18.52 -3.88 6.45
N SER A 115 -17.51 -4.72 6.72
CA SER A 115 -16.16 -4.28 7.09
C SER A 115 -15.07 -4.60 6.06
N LEU A 116 -15.25 -5.61 5.21
CA LEU A 116 -14.18 -6.06 4.31
C LEU A 116 -14.34 -5.51 2.89
N TRP A 117 -13.28 -4.95 2.34
CA TRP A 117 -13.30 -4.32 1.03
C TRP A 117 -12.00 -4.57 0.28
N ALA A 118 -12.09 -4.65 -1.05
CA ALA A 118 -10.94 -4.59 -1.93
C ALA A 118 -11.13 -3.43 -2.92
N HIS A 119 -10.18 -2.50 -2.93
CA HIS A 119 -10.17 -1.37 -3.86
C HIS A 119 -9.11 -1.62 -4.91
N ILE A 120 -9.48 -1.57 -6.18
CA ILE A 120 -8.61 -1.89 -7.31
C ILE A 120 -8.52 -0.68 -8.23
N TRP A 121 -7.30 -0.32 -8.59
CA TRP A 121 -6.99 0.70 -9.59
C TRP A 121 -6.12 0.09 -10.68
N VAL A 122 -6.50 0.34 -11.93
CA VAL A 122 -5.73 -0.05 -13.11
C VAL A 122 -5.67 1.15 -14.05
N THR A 123 -4.46 1.59 -14.37
CA THR A 123 -4.22 2.60 -15.40
C THR A 123 -3.50 1.94 -16.56
N PHE A 124 -4.09 2.01 -17.75
CA PHE A 124 -3.52 1.47 -18.97
C PHE A 124 -2.44 2.40 -19.54
N ALA A 125 -1.60 1.85 -20.41
CA ALA A 125 -0.52 2.57 -21.07
C ALA A 125 -0.96 3.83 -21.85
N ASP A 126 -2.23 3.88 -22.28
CA ASP A 126 -2.83 5.03 -22.97
C ASP A 126 -3.48 6.07 -22.04
N GLY A 127 -3.34 5.87 -20.71
CA GLY A 127 -3.88 6.75 -19.69
C GLY A 127 -5.35 6.49 -19.31
N ARG A 128 -6.04 5.54 -19.98
CA ARG A 128 -7.37 5.10 -19.52
C ARG A 128 -7.25 4.49 -18.13
N ARG A 129 -8.25 4.78 -17.29
CA ARG A 129 -8.32 4.33 -15.90
C ARG A 129 -9.52 3.45 -15.68
N PHE A 130 -9.34 2.48 -14.82
CA PHE A 130 -10.36 1.60 -14.33
C PHE A 130 -10.24 1.54 -12.81
N ARG A 131 -11.37 1.75 -12.12
CA ARG A 131 -11.48 1.63 -10.67
C ARG A 131 -12.63 0.71 -10.33
N HIS A 132 -12.40 -0.19 -9.38
CA HIS A 132 -13.43 -1.06 -8.84
C HIS A 132 -13.31 -1.19 -7.33
N VAL A 133 -14.44 -1.39 -6.67
CA VAL A 133 -14.50 -1.66 -5.23
C VAL A 133 -15.40 -2.86 -5.01
N GLN A 134 -14.86 -3.90 -4.41
CA GLN A 134 -15.53 -5.16 -4.14
C GLN A 134 -15.77 -5.31 -2.64
N ALA A 135 -17.00 -5.64 -2.26
CA ALA A 135 -17.29 -6.11 -0.90
C ALA A 135 -16.84 -7.57 -0.78
N VAL A 136 -16.15 -7.92 0.32
CA VAL A 136 -15.52 -9.23 0.48
C VAL A 136 -16.20 -10.05 1.57
N ASP A 137 -16.55 -11.31 1.29
CA ASP A 137 -17.37 -12.14 2.18
C ASP A 137 -16.63 -12.59 3.44
N SER A 138 -15.31 -12.77 3.35
CA SER A 138 -14.45 -13.09 4.49
C SER A 138 -13.00 -12.94 4.08
N ALA A 139 -12.13 -12.69 5.05
CA ALA A 139 -10.69 -12.73 4.84
C ALA A 139 -10.05 -13.77 5.76
N ARG A 140 -9.18 -14.62 5.19
CA ARG A 140 -8.37 -15.58 5.96
C ARG A 140 -6.93 -15.14 5.90
N MET A 141 -6.29 -15.05 7.05
CA MET A 141 -4.89 -14.66 7.15
C MET A 141 -4.11 -15.68 7.97
N HIS A 142 -2.89 -15.93 7.54
CA HIS A 142 -1.95 -16.82 8.18
C HIS A 142 -0.56 -16.20 8.15
N GLY A 143 0.12 -16.21 9.29
CA GLY A 143 1.48 -15.69 9.38
C GLY A 143 2.37 -16.62 10.18
N SER A 144 3.57 -16.85 9.69
CA SER A 144 4.59 -17.68 10.34
C SER A 144 5.98 -17.22 9.96
N GLY A 145 6.66 -16.51 10.85
CA GLY A 145 8.01 -16.00 10.60
C GLY A 145 8.01 -15.09 9.37
N ASP A 146 8.89 -15.38 8.40
CA ASP A 146 9.01 -14.63 7.16
C ASP A 146 7.97 -15.02 6.11
N SER A 147 6.78 -15.49 6.51
CA SER A 147 5.68 -15.80 5.60
C SER A 147 4.38 -15.18 6.06
N SER A 148 3.69 -14.52 5.13
CA SER A 148 2.40 -13.86 5.31
C SER A 148 1.47 -14.25 4.17
N VAL A 149 0.33 -14.86 4.48
CA VAL A 149 -0.63 -15.33 3.47
C VAL A 149 -2.03 -14.84 3.82
N ALA A 150 -2.77 -14.48 2.79
CA ALA A 150 -4.00 -13.75 2.91
C ALA A 150 -4.91 -14.06 1.74
N ILE A 151 -6.18 -14.38 2.02
CA ILE A 151 -7.20 -14.64 1.00
C ILE A 151 -8.43 -13.79 1.34
N TRP A 152 -8.74 -12.83 0.47
CA TRP A 152 -9.95 -12.02 0.49
C TRP A 152 -10.95 -12.66 -0.47
N HIS A 153 -11.84 -13.47 0.08
CA HIS A 153 -12.77 -14.28 -0.71
C HIS A 153 -13.63 -13.42 -1.65
N GLY A 154 -13.48 -13.64 -2.96
CA GLY A 154 -14.19 -12.91 -4.01
C GLY A 154 -13.46 -11.65 -4.53
N ALA A 155 -12.22 -11.41 -4.09
CA ALA A 155 -11.41 -10.31 -4.60
C ALA A 155 -9.94 -10.66 -4.92
N GLY A 156 -9.37 -11.67 -4.24
CA GLY A 156 -7.99 -12.09 -4.44
C GLY A 156 -7.25 -12.27 -3.11
N GLY A 157 -5.96 -11.92 -3.05
CA GLY A 157 -5.17 -12.10 -1.85
C GLY A 157 -3.69 -11.89 -2.09
N TRP A 158 -2.86 -12.33 -1.14
CA TRP A 158 -1.41 -12.34 -1.32
C TRP A 158 -0.74 -13.55 -0.65
N MET A 159 0.45 -13.84 -1.15
CA MET A 159 1.46 -14.66 -0.51
C MET A 159 2.75 -13.84 -0.45
N GLY A 160 3.20 -13.51 0.75
CA GLY A 160 4.37 -12.69 1.01
C GLY A 160 5.44 -13.45 1.78
N SER A 161 6.67 -13.07 1.53
CA SER A 161 7.85 -13.42 2.31
C SER A 161 8.84 -12.27 2.40
N GLU A 162 9.91 -12.43 3.18
CA GLU A 162 10.99 -11.43 3.21
C GLU A 162 11.58 -11.12 1.83
N GLU A 163 11.48 -12.05 0.86
CA GLU A 163 12.05 -11.86 -0.48
C GLU A 163 11.07 -11.23 -1.49
N GLY A 164 9.78 -11.17 -1.18
CA GLY A 164 8.82 -10.79 -2.21
C GLY A 164 7.38 -11.13 -1.91
N TYR A 165 6.50 -10.71 -2.81
CA TYR A 165 5.05 -10.94 -2.75
C TYR A 165 4.51 -11.41 -4.09
N GLU A 166 3.55 -12.32 -4.03
CA GLU A 166 2.63 -12.64 -5.11
C GLU A 166 1.24 -12.14 -4.70
N VAL A 167 0.73 -11.12 -5.38
CA VAL A 167 -0.59 -10.51 -5.13
C VAL A 167 -1.53 -10.88 -6.26
N GLU A 168 -2.68 -11.43 -5.92
CA GLU A 168 -3.69 -11.91 -6.87
C GLU A 168 -4.95 -11.04 -6.82
N PHE A 169 -5.55 -10.88 -8.01
CA PHE A 169 -6.84 -10.23 -8.26
C PHE A 169 -7.75 -11.31 -8.84
N ASP A 170 -8.90 -11.51 -8.23
CA ASP A 170 -9.92 -12.44 -8.73
C ASP A 170 -11.30 -11.91 -8.38
N VAL A 171 -11.84 -11.08 -9.27
CA VAL A 171 -13.17 -10.45 -9.17
C VAL A 171 -13.98 -10.83 -10.41
N GLY A 172 -15.14 -11.48 -10.20
CA GLY A 172 -16.04 -11.90 -11.27
C GLY A 172 -17.45 -11.28 -11.24
N ASP A 173 -17.82 -10.59 -10.16
CA ASP A 173 -19.19 -10.10 -9.95
C ASP A 173 -19.40 -8.73 -10.60
N GLY A 174 -20.12 -8.71 -11.73
CA GLY A 174 -20.43 -7.49 -12.49
C GLY A 174 -19.25 -6.89 -13.27
N VAL A 175 -18.02 -7.30 -12.95
CA VAL A 175 -16.80 -7.00 -13.70
C VAL A 175 -15.87 -8.21 -13.67
N ASN A 176 -15.03 -8.38 -14.70
CA ASN A 176 -14.04 -9.46 -14.74
C ASN A 176 -12.64 -8.87 -14.59
N ILE A 177 -12.03 -9.02 -13.41
CA ILE A 177 -10.65 -8.61 -13.11
C ILE A 177 -9.90 -9.83 -12.61
N THR A 178 -8.86 -10.23 -13.34
CA THR A 178 -8.03 -11.39 -12.99
C THR A 178 -6.55 -11.07 -13.18
N GLY A 179 -5.66 -11.76 -12.46
CA GLY A 179 -4.22 -11.62 -12.64
C GLY A 179 -3.52 -11.16 -11.36
N GLY A 180 -2.40 -10.46 -11.48
CA GLY A 180 -1.55 -10.20 -10.31
C GLY A 180 -0.43 -9.18 -10.46
N ILE A 181 0.19 -8.92 -9.31
CA ILE A 181 1.48 -8.26 -9.15
C ILE A 181 2.43 -9.27 -8.48
N SER A 182 3.51 -9.62 -9.16
CA SER A 182 4.65 -10.33 -8.57
C SER A 182 5.71 -9.30 -8.20
N MET A 183 6.27 -9.39 -7.00
CA MET A 183 7.25 -8.45 -6.45
C MET A 183 8.46 -9.20 -5.88
N GLU A 184 9.66 -8.76 -6.27
CA GLU A 184 10.94 -9.20 -5.73
C GLU A 184 11.58 -8.03 -4.98
N ARG A 185 11.91 -8.22 -3.70
CA ARG A 185 12.38 -7.17 -2.81
C ARG A 185 13.66 -6.50 -3.32
N ILE A 186 13.69 -5.17 -3.28
CA ILE A 186 14.94 -4.39 -3.43
C ILE A 186 15.40 -3.88 -2.06
N THR A 187 14.48 -3.32 -1.26
CA THR A 187 14.82 -2.66 0.01
C THR A 187 14.20 -3.34 1.23
N PRO A 188 14.83 -3.26 2.41
CA PRO A 188 14.23 -3.76 3.64
C PRO A 188 13.04 -2.90 4.05
N SER A 189 12.19 -3.43 4.94
CA SER A 189 11.06 -2.70 5.50
C SER A 189 11.49 -1.42 6.23
N HIS A 190 10.62 -0.42 6.20
CA HIS A 190 10.86 0.89 6.79
C HIS A 190 9.66 1.35 7.62
N SER A 191 9.92 1.76 8.85
CA SER A 191 8.95 2.46 9.69
C SER A 191 9.34 3.92 9.88
N ARG A 192 8.41 4.74 10.37
CA ARG A 192 8.56 6.21 10.45
C ARG A 192 9.95 6.68 10.87
N CYS A 193 10.43 6.19 12.01
CA CYS A 193 11.69 6.63 12.62
C CYS A 193 12.81 5.57 12.51
N SER A 194 12.73 4.68 11.53
CA SER A 194 13.87 3.82 11.21
C SER A 194 15.06 4.68 10.79
N THR A 195 16.26 4.22 11.12
CA THR A 195 17.53 4.81 10.70
C THR A 195 18.15 3.93 9.62
N ALA A 196 19.27 4.36 9.03
CA ALA A 196 19.97 3.54 8.05
C ALA A 196 20.40 2.17 8.63
N SER A 197 20.72 2.11 9.93
CA SER A 197 21.20 0.89 10.60
C SER A 197 20.13 0.10 11.34
N ASP A 198 19.04 0.75 11.76
CA ASP A 198 18.11 0.17 12.74
C ASP A 198 16.65 0.47 12.40
N PHE A 199 15.82 -0.57 12.38
CA PHE A 199 14.37 -0.45 12.27
C PHE A 199 13.73 -0.01 13.59
N SER A 200 12.79 0.94 13.53
CA SER A 200 12.00 1.33 14.70
C SER A 200 10.77 0.43 14.87
N ALA A 201 10.70 -0.31 15.98
CA ALA A 201 9.55 -1.16 16.29
C ALA A 201 8.27 -0.37 16.63
N ALA A 202 8.38 0.94 16.90
CA ALA A 202 7.24 1.84 17.03
C ALA A 202 6.73 2.24 15.64
N LEU A 203 5.48 1.89 15.37
CA LEU A 203 4.80 2.07 14.08
C LEU A 203 3.73 3.17 14.13
N ASP A 204 3.50 3.82 15.27
CA ASP A 204 2.63 4.98 15.36
C ASP A 204 3.25 6.20 14.65
N ILE A 205 2.39 6.94 13.95
CA ILE A 205 2.71 8.22 13.32
C ILE A 205 1.83 9.31 13.95
N GLY A 206 2.50 10.24 14.62
CA GLY A 206 1.87 11.36 15.34
C GLY A 206 1.09 10.96 16.59
N ASP A 207 0.28 11.89 17.06
CA ASP A 207 -0.49 11.80 18.31
C ASP A 207 -1.93 11.29 18.12
N SER A 208 -2.32 11.07 16.86
CA SER A 208 -3.68 10.71 16.49
C SER A 208 -3.95 9.21 16.50
N GLY A 209 -2.98 8.37 16.86
CA GLY A 209 -3.14 6.92 16.84
C GLY A 209 -3.32 6.38 15.43
N LEU A 210 -2.50 6.86 14.49
CA LEU A 210 -2.39 6.33 13.15
C LEU A 210 -1.14 5.43 13.12
N GLY A 211 -1.26 4.21 12.61
CA GLY A 211 -0.15 3.30 12.43
C GLY A 211 0.26 3.22 10.97
N TRP A 212 1.56 3.12 10.70
CA TRP A 212 2.10 2.93 9.35
C TRP A 212 3.41 2.16 9.35
N VAL A 213 3.57 1.31 8.33
CA VAL A 213 4.85 0.70 7.98
C VAL A 213 4.90 0.46 6.47
N ALA A 214 5.99 0.90 5.82
CA ALA A 214 6.32 0.47 4.47
C ALA A 214 6.99 -0.90 4.57
N VAL A 215 6.19 -1.93 4.37
CA VAL A 215 6.63 -3.31 4.50
C VAL A 215 7.61 -3.68 3.40
N MET A 216 7.32 -3.23 2.17
CA MET A 216 8.20 -3.33 1.01
C MET A 216 8.29 -1.96 0.34
N PRO A 217 9.25 -1.10 0.75
CA PRO A 217 9.37 0.26 0.22
C PRO A 217 9.68 0.31 -1.27
N ASP A 218 10.35 -0.72 -1.79
CA ASP A 218 10.67 -0.84 -3.21
C ASP A 218 10.94 -2.30 -3.58
N ALA A 219 10.52 -2.66 -4.79
CA ALA A 219 10.61 -4.00 -5.34
C ALA A 219 10.66 -3.96 -6.87
N ILE A 220 11.29 -4.95 -7.49
CA ILE A 220 11.07 -5.23 -8.91
C ILE A 220 9.67 -5.82 -9.03
N ALA A 221 8.82 -5.24 -9.86
CA ALA A 221 7.44 -5.69 -10.05
C ALA A 221 7.18 -6.19 -11.47
N ARG A 222 6.40 -7.27 -11.56
CA ARG A 222 5.85 -7.80 -12.81
C ARG A 222 4.33 -7.80 -12.68
N VAL A 223 3.67 -7.14 -13.62
CA VAL A 223 2.21 -7.05 -13.67
C VAL A 223 1.68 -7.82 -14.86
N ASP A 224 0.63 -8.60 -14.62
CA ASP A 224 -0.18 -9.22 -15.66
C ASP A 224 -1.61 -9.29 -15.16
N VAL A 225 -2.43 -8.33 -15.60
CA VAL A 225 -3.83 -8.17 -15.17
C VAL A 225 -4.72 -8.09 -16.41
N ASN A 226 -5.87 -8.74 -16.34
CA ASN A 226 -6.91 -8.68 -17.35
C ASN A 226 -8.15 -8.00 -16.76
N VAL A 227 -8.60 -6.92 -17.40
CA VAL A 227 -9.82 -6.19 -17.04
C VAL A 227 -10.80 -6.28 -18.20
N ASN A 228 -11.91 -7.00 -18.00
CA ASN A 228 -12.96 -7.19 -18.99
C ASN A 228 -12.49 -7.69 -20.37
N GLY A 229 -11.43 -8.52 -20.39
CA GLY A 229 -10.84 -9.05 -21.63
C GLY A 229 -9.70 -8.20 -22.19
N GLU A 230 -9.42 -7.03 -21.60
CA GLU A 230 -8.27 -6.20 -21.94
C GLU A 230 -7.10 -6.46 -20.99
N ARG A 231 -5.98 -6.92 -21.55
CA ARG A 231 -4.77 -7.25 -20.78
C ARG A 231 -3.85 -6.03 -20.64
N LEU A 232 -3.43 -5.77 -19.40
CA LEU A 232 -2.32 -4.90 -19.04
C LEU A 232 -1.16 -5.76 -18.53
N SER A 233 0.02 -5.62 -19.12
CA SER A 233 1.22 -6.28 -18.62
C SER A 233 2.44 -5.39 -18.79
N PHE A 234 3.27 -5.31 -17.74
CA PHE A 234 4.51 -4.53 -17.73
C PHE A 234 5.47 -5.02 -16.65
N GLU A 235 6.74 -4.63 -16.78
CA GLU A 235 7.73 -4.66 -15.70
C GLU A 235 7.93 -3.24 -15.15
N GLY A 236 8.32 -3.15 -13.88
CA GLY A 236 8.65 -1.88 -13.25
C GLY A 236 8.88 -2.04 -11.76
N TYR A 237 8.32 -1.13 -10.96
CA TYR A 237 8.63 -1.06 -9.52
C TYR A 237 7.40 -1.15 -8.65
N GLY A 238 7.47 -1.98 -7.61
CA GLY A 238 6.40 -2.32 -6.69
C GLY A 238 6.56 -1.68 -5.30
N TYR A 239 5.48 -1.69 -4.53
CA TYR A 239 5.46 -1.24 -3.14
C TYR A 239 4.35 -1.91 -2.35
N HIS A 240 4.63 -2.15 -1.08
CA HIS A 240 3.64 -2.60 -0.12
C HIS A 240 3.73 -1.81 1.19
N ASP A 241 2.59 -1.29 1.65
CA ASP A 241 2.47 -0.79 3.00
C ASP A 241 1.19 -1.17 3.71
N LYS A 242 1.22 -0.87 5.01
CA LYS A 242 0.11 -1.07 5.90
C LYS A 242 -0.20 0.24 6.63
N VAL A 243 -1.48 0.60 6.72
CA VAL A 243 -1.95 1.73 7.54
C VAL A 243 -3.18 1.29 8.33
N TRP A 244 -3.25 1.67 9.60
CA TRP A 244 -4.39 1.34 10.45
C TRP A 244 -4.65 2.41 11.51
N SER A 245 -5.87 2.44 12.01
CA SER A 245 -6.22 3.23 13.19
C SER A 245 -7.48 2.69 13.87
N SER A 246 -7.57 2.95 15.17
CA SER A 246 -8.82 2.82 15.91
C SER A 246 -9.73 4.07 15.83
N ARG A 247 -9.30 5.12 15.12
CA ARG A 247 -10.02 6.39 14.97
C ARG A 247 -10.44 6.63 13.51
N PRO A 248 -11.51 7.43 13.27
CA PRO A 248 -11.94 7.78 11.92
C PRO A 248 -10.84 8.54 11.17
N PHE A 249 -10.45 8.08 9.97
CA PHE A 249 -9.37 8.72 9.21
C PHE A 249 -9.73 10.18 8.89
N THR A 250 -10.90 10.41 8.33
CA THR A 250 -11.36 11.72 7.81
C THR A 250 -11.54 12.78 8.91
N SER A 251 -11.79 12.37 10.15
CA SER A 251 -11.97 13.31 11.27
C SER A 251 -10.73 13.42 12.18
N SER A 252 -9.67 12.65 11.92
CA SER A 252 -8.43 12.66 12.73
C SER A 252 -7.20 13.11 11.96
N THR A 253 -7.30 13.14 10.63
CA THR A 253 -6.23 13.47 9.70
C THR A 253 -6.57 14.76 8.97
N LYS A 254 -5.69 15.76 9.11
CA LYS A 254 -5.75 16.99 8.31
C LYS A 254 -5.12 16.77 6.95
N SER A 255 -3.93 16.16 6.95
CA SER A 255 -3.28 15.75 5.72
C SER A 255 -2.44 14.49 5.91
N LEU A 256 -2.46 13.61 4.92
CA LEU A 256 -1.48 12.53 4.76
C LEU A 256 -0.96 12.57 3.33
N GLN A 257 0.33 12.77 3.16
CA GLN A 257 1.04 12.74 1.90
C GLN A 257 2.08 11.63 1.97
N ARG A 258 2.02 10.67 1.06
CA ARG A 258 2.99 9.57 0.99
C ARG A 258 3.35 9.32 -0.45
N GLY A 259 4.58 8.93 -0.71
CA GLY A 259 4.97 8.58 -2.06
C GLY A 259 6.33 7.94 -2.11
N ARG A 260 6.61 7.37 -3.26
CA ARG A 260 7.85 6.67 -3.56
C ARG A 260 8.34 7.02 -4.95
N ALA A 261 9.64 6.89 -5.16
CA ALA A 261 10.26 6.94 -6.46
C ALA A 261 11.39 5.92 -6.56
N HIS A 262 11.58 5.38 -7.76
CA HIS A 262 12.77 4.62 -8.12
C HIS A 262 13.50 5.40 -9.21
N LEU A 263 14.76 5.78 -8.97
CA LEU A 263 15.59 6.53 -9.91
C LEU A 263 16.96 5.87 -10.04
N GLY A 264 17.30 5.33 -11.21
CA GLY A 264 18.56 4.62 -11.40
C GLY A 264 18.75 3.46 -10.43
N LEU A 265 19.69 3.59 -9.49
CA LEU A 265 19.95 2.61 -8.42
C LEU A 265 19.29 2.97 -7.07
N TYR A 266 18.49 4.03 -7.03
CA TYR A 266 18.02 4.64 -5.79
C TYR A 266 16.53 4.40 -5.55
N SER A 267 16.21 3.99 -4.33
CA SER A 267 14.85 3.91 -3.81
C SER A 267 14.61 5.09 -2.88
N VAL A 268 13.57 5.87 -3.16
CA VAL A 268 13.19 7.06 -2.38
C VAL A 268 11.78 6.87 -1.86
N LEU A 269 11.56 7.03 -0.56
CA LEU A 269 10.24 7.00 0.07
C LEU A 269 10.10 8.18 1.02
N TRP A 270 8.92 8.81 1.01
CA TRP A 270 8.61 9.92 1.90
C TRP A 270 7.18 9.81 2.44
N LEU A 271 7.01 10.32 3.65
CA LEU A 271 5.72 10.50 4.28
C LEU A 271 5.71 11.85 5.01
N SER A 272 4.60 12.57 4.88
CA SER A 272 4.23 13.74 5.68
C SER A 272 2.80 13.56 6.18
N TYR A 273 2.61 13.73 7.49
CA TYR A 273 1.34 13.55 8.17
C TYR A 273 1.08 14.72 9.10
N THR A 274 -0.13 15.26 9.08
CA THR A 274 -0.60 16.26 10.03
C THR A 274 -1.94 15.81 10.59
N SER A 275 -2.03 15.75 11.92
CA SER A 275 -3.28 15.40 12.60
C SER A 275 -4.20 16.60 12.76
N GLU A 276 -5.50 16.34 12.86
CA GLU A 276 -6.50 17.36 13.24
C GLU A 276 -6.28 17.88 14.68
N ASN A 277 -5.70 17.06 15.56
CA ASN A 277 -5.44 17.43 16.95
C ASN A 277 -4.27 18.41 17.09
N ASN A 278 -3.23 18.25 16.28
CA ASN A 278 -2.05 19.11 16.26
C ASN A 278 -1.76 19.63 14.84
N PRO A 279 -2.61 20.53 14.31
CA PRO A 279 -2.55 20.96 12.91
C PRO A 279 -1.32 21.81 12.55
N ASN A 280 -0.48 22.13 13.55
CA ASN A 280 0.76 22.89 13.43
C ASN A 280 2.01 22.00 13.60
N GLN A 281 1.84 20.70 13.82
CA GLN A 281 2.94 19.76 13.96
C GLN A 281 2.90 18.76 12.81
N GLU A 282 3.81 18.93 11.87
CA GLU A 282 4.04 17.96 10.80
C GLU A 282 4.88 16.80 11.32
N VAL A 283 4.47 15.59 10.97
CA VAL A 283 5.18 14.35 11.23
C VAL A 283 5.70 13.84 9.90
N VAL A 284 7.01 13.61 9.83
CA VAL A 284 7.66 13.17 8.59
C VAL A 284 8.37 11.83 8.74
N SER A 285 8.58 11.16 7.60
CA SER A 285 9.50 10.03 7.46
C SER A 285 10.17 10.12 6.10
N SER A 286 11.49 9.99 6.09
CA SER A 286 12.34 9.95 4.90
C SER A 286 13.07 8.62 4.83
N PHE A 287 13.23 8.12 3.62
CA PHE A 287 13.96 6.89 3.34
C PHE A 287 14.64 7.01 1.97
N LEU A 288 15.94 6.71 1.95
CA LEU A 288 16.80 6.66 0.79
C LEU A 288 17.65 5.41 0.88
N ALA A 289 17.56 4.56 -0.14
CA ALA A 289 18.44 3.42 -0.34
C ALA A 289 19.14 3.51 -1.69
N ARG A 290 20.29 2.83 -1.79
CA ARG A 290 21.06 2.67 -3.02
C ARG A 290 21.40 1.20 -3.18
N ASP A 291 21.02 0.61 -4.30
CA ASP A 291 21.27 -0.81 -4.59
C ASP A 291 20.76 -1.73 -3.47
N GLY A 292 19.57 -1.40 -2.94
CA GLY A 292 18.92 -2.12 -1.83
C GLY A 292 19.46 -1.83 -0.43
N GLU A 293 20.58 -1.11 -0.29
CA GLU A 293 21.15 -0.75 1.00
C GLU A 293 20.70 0.63 1.48
N ASN A 294 20.27 0.74 2.74
CA ASN A 294 19.83 2.00 3.33
C ASN A 294 20.99 3.00 3.44
N VAL A 295 20.83 4.16 2.80
CA VAL A 295 21.80 5.27 2.85
C VAL A 295 21.39 6.29 3.90
N ASN A 296 20.11 6.67 3.89
CA ASN A 296 19.55 7.62 4.84
C ASN A 296 18.12 7.21 5.19
N ALA A 297 17.77 7.28 6.47
CA ALA A 297 16.40 7.12 6.91
C ALA A 297 16.21 7.89 8.21
N GLY A 298 15.01 8.42 8.42
CA GLY A 298 14.66 9.06 9.68
C GLY A 298 13.42 9.91 9.64
N CYS A 299 13.13 10.52 10.78
CA CYS A 299 11.91 11.29 11.04
C CYS A 299 12.19 12.67 11.66
N ALA A 300 13.39 13.23 11.42
CA ALA A 300 13.76 14.53 11.94
C ALA A 300 12.87 15.63 11.33
N ASP A 301 12.49 16.62 12.13
CA ASP A 301 11.67 17.74 11.66
C ASP A 301 12.32 18.42 10.44
N GLY A 302 11.53 18.68 9.40
CA GLY A 302 12.00 19.28 8.15
C GLY A 302 12.86 18.36 7.27
N SER A 303 12.98 17.06 7.59
CA SER A 303 13.65 16.08 6.73
C SER A 303 12.86 15.71 5.47
N VAL A 304 11.60 16.12 5.36
CA VAL A 304 10.81 15.97 4.14
C VAL A 304 10.27 17.33 3.76
N THR A 305 10.44 17.72 2.51
CA THR A 305 9.79 18.89 1.93
C THR A 305 9.01 18.48 0.70
N ILE A 306 7.73 18.85 0.60
CA ILE A 306 6.89 18.58 -0.57
C ILE A 306 6.35 19.91 -1.08
N ILE A 307 6.67 20.25 -2.32
CA ILE A 307 6.25 21.50 -2.97
C ILE A 307 5.46 21.15 -4.22
N ALA A 308 4.16 21.42 -4.22
CA ALA A 308 3.34 21.29 -5.41
C ALA A 308 3.75 22.30 -6.49
N GLY A 309 3.73 21.88 -7.75
CA GLY A 309 4.18 22.70 -8.86
C GLY A 309 3.70 22.18 -10.21
N GLN A 310 4.43 22.57 -11.25
CA GLN A 310 4.22 22.08 -12.60
C GLN A 310 5.56 21.70 -13.22
N GLU A 311 5.56 20.63 -14.02
CA GLU A 311 6.75 20.11 -14.68
C GLU A 311 6.60 20.21 -16.20
N GLN A 312 7.65 20.67 -16.86
CA GLN A 312 7.70 20.70 -18.32
C GLN A 312 8.09 19.31 -18.85
N THR A 313 7.22 18.74 -19.68
CA THR A 313 7.44 17.48 -20.41
C THR A 313 7.47 17.74 -21.92
N GLU A 314 7.80 16.71 -22.71
CA GLU A 314 7.67 16.78 -24.18
C GLU A 314 6.22 17.07 -24.62
N GLY A 315 5.24 16.60 -23.86
CA GLY A 315 3.80 16.82 -24.10
C GLY A 315 3.28 18.18 -23.61
N GLY A 316 4.13 19.00 -22.99
CA GLY A 316 3.73 20.29 -22.40
C GLY A 316 3.86 20.31 -20.88
N LEU A 317 3.29 21.36 -20.29
CA LEU A 317 3.32 21.60 -18.84
C LEU A 317 2.26 20.73 -18.15
N VAL A 318 2.67 19.89 -17.20
CA VAL A 318 1.79 19.02 -16.41
C VAL A 318 1.84 19.36 -14.92
N SER A 319 0.88 18.90 -14.12
CA SER A 319 0.98 19.00 -12.66
C SER A 319 2.16 18.18 -12.16
N GLY A 320 2.73 18.58 -11.03
CA GLY A 320 3.88 17.89 -10.46
C GLY A 320 4.17 18.33 -9.05
N PHE A 321 5.25 17.80 -8.50
CA PHE A 321 5.74 18.16 -7.18
C PHE A 321 7.25 17.96 -7.08
N GLN A 322 7.87 18.76 -6.23
CA GLN A 322 9.24 18.58 -5.80
C GLN A 322 9.26 17.97 -4.40
N VAL A 323 10.01 16.88 -4.24
CA VAL A 323 10.30 16.25 -2.95
C VAL A 323 11.76 16.45 -2.60
N GLY A 324 12.01 16.91 -1.39
CA GLY A 324 13.34 16.95 -0.81
C GLY A 324 13.41 16.04 0.41
N ILE A 325 14.42 15.18 0.45
CA ILE A 325 14.85 14.45 1.65
C ILE A 325 16.38 14.53 1.81
N PRO A 326 16.96 14.19 2.97
CA PRO A 326 18.40 14.07 3.10
C PRO A 326 18.97 13.15 2.00
N GLY A 327 19.85 13.71 1.16
CA GLY A 327 20.49 12.98 0.05
C GLY A 327 19.74 13.01 -1.29
N ALA A 328 18.47 13.47 -1.34
CA ALA A 328 17.71 13.47 -2.59
C ALA A 328 16.83 14.73 -2.80
N GLN A 329 16.80 15.21 -4.04
CA GLN A 329 15.88 16.26 -4.51
C GLN A 329 15.25 15.78 -5.81
N VAL A 330 13.97 15.41 -5.75
CA VAL A 330 13.25 14.72 -6.82
C VAL A 330 12.11 15.60 -7.32
N ASN A 331 12.07 15.88 -8.61
CA ASN A 331 10.94 16.46 -9.31
C ASN A 331 10.11 15.35 -9.94
N VAL A 332 8.81 15.36 -9.69
CA VAL A 332 7.87 14.38 -10.23
C VAL A 332 6.88 15.09 -11.13
N ALA A 333 6.78 14.62 -12.37
CA ALA A 333 5.77 15.03 -13.32
C ALA A 333 4.61 14.03 -13.30
N ALA A 334 3.40 14.49 -12.98
CA ALA A 334 2.21 13.64 -12.97
C ALA A 334 1.77 13.35 -14.41
N ASP A 335 1.96 12.10 -14.84
CA ASP A 335 1.44 11.62 -16.13
C ASP A 335 -0.04 11.27 -16.02
N ASN A 336 -0.43 10.71 -14.87
CA ASN A 336 -1.81 10.45 -14.55
C ASN A 336 -2.17 11.00 -13.16
N GLU A 337 -3.40 11.50 -13.07
CA GLU A 337 -3.99 12.01 -11.84
C GLU A 337 -5.41 11.48 -11.67
N GLU A 338 -5.64 10.78 -10.56
CA GLU A 338 -6.96 10.34 -10.12
C GLU A 338 -7.39 11.02 -8.82
N ARG A 339 -8.66 11.42 -8.78
CA ARG A 339 -9.32 12.01 -7.60
C ARG A 339 -10.42 11.08 -7.10
N GLY A 340 -10.44 10.84 -5.78
CA GLY A 340 -11.45 10.06 -5.07
C GLY A 340 -11.90 10.76 -3.79
N GLY A 341 -12.84 10.15 -3.06
CA GLY A 341 -13.21 10.63 -1.71
C GLY A 341 -13.79 12.05 -1.73
N GLN A 342 -14.66 12.35 -2.71
CA GLN A 342 -15.20 13.71 -2.93
C GLN A 342 -14.12 14.79 -3.16
N GLY A 343 -12.93 14.40 -3.64
CA GLY A 343 -11.82 15.30 -3.93
C GLY A 343 -10.77 15.40 -2.81
N ALA A 344 -11.01 14.76 -1.67
CA ALA A 344 -10.07 14.70 -0.56
C ALA A 344 -8.91 13.72 -0.80
N HIS A 345 -9.09 12.72 -1.68
CA HIS A 345 -8.04 11.77 -2.07
C HIS A 345 -7.55 12.07 -3.48
N LEU A 346 -6.22 12.04 -3.65
CA LEU A 346 -5.51 12.24 -4.89
C LEU A 346 -4.45 11.15 -5.02
N ARG A 347 -4.42 10.48 -6.18
CA ARG A 347 -3.36 9.52 -6.55
C ARG A 347 -2.71 9.96 -7.85
N TRP A 348 -1.38 9.97 -7.84
CA TRP A 348 -0.54 10.36 -8.96
C TRP A 348 0.42 9.23 -9.31
N ASN A 349 0.64 9.02 -10.60
CA ASN A 349 1.74 8.23 -11.12
C ASN A 349 2.40 8.96 -12.29
N GLY A 350 3.72 8.84 -12.40
CA GLY A 350 4.43 9.48 -13.50
C GLY A 350 5.94 9.41 -13.40
N ARG A 351 6.60 10.19 -14.26
CA ARG A 351 8.06 10.29 -14.33
C ARG A 351 8.64 11.07 -13.15
N ALA A 352 9.78 10.61 -12.67
CA ALA A 352 10.60 11.28 -11.67
C ALA A 352 11.98 11.58 -12.25
N ARG A 353 12.55 12.72 -11.87
CA ARG A 353 13.93 13.09 -12.17
C ARG A 353 14.52 13.87 -11.01
N GLY A 354 15.80 13.74 -10.73
CA GLY A 354 16.37 14.49 -9.62
C GLY A 354 17.81 14.19 -9.31
N MET A 355 18.36 15.01 -8.43
CA MET A 355 19.69 14.82 -7.88
C MET A 355 19.62 13.94 -6.64
N VAL A 356 20.23 12.75 -6.71
CA VAL A 356 20.28 11.77 -5.63
C VAL A 356 21.75 11.42 -5.35
N GLU A 357 22.19 11.65 -4.11
CA GLU A 357 23.60 11.50 -3.71
C GLU A 357 24.60 12.23 -4.64
N GLY A 358 24.17 13.37 -5.19
CA GLY A 358 24.95 14.19 -6.12
C GLY A 358 24.96 13.73 -7.59
N VAL A 359 24.18 12.70 -7.93
CA VAL A 359 24.01 12.17 -9.30
C VAL A 359 22.64 12.54 -9.83
N ASP A 360 22.56 13.00 -11.08
CA ASP A 360 21.28 13.26 -11.75
C ASP A 360 20.73 11.94 -12.30
N GLU A 361 19.52 11.59 -11.91
CA GLU A 361 18.88 10.31 -12.21
C GLU A 361 17.43 10.53 -12.66
N GLU A 362 16.94 9.58 -13.46
CA GLU A 362 15.55 9.53 -13.92
C GLU A 362 14.89 8.21 -13.53
N GLY A 363 13.57 8.22 -13.47
CA GLY A 363 12.77 7.02 -13.24
C GLY A 363 11.31 7.35 -13.05
N VAL A 364 10.68 6.70 -12.07
CA VAL A 364 9.22 6.69 -11.92
C VAL A 364 8.81 6.90 -10.47
N ALA A 365 7.63 7.47 -10.26
CA ALA A 365 7.09 7.74 -8.94
C ALA A 365 5.58 7.50 -8.85
N ILE A 366 5.14 7.12 -7.65
CA ILE A 366 3.75 7.13 -7.23
C ILE A 366 3.62 8.02 -6.00
N PHE A 367 2.56 8.82 -5.94
CA PHE A 367 2.26 9.68 -4.81
C PHE A 367 0.77 9.66 -4.50
N GLU A 368 0.44 9.67 -3.22
CA GLU A 368 -0.92 9.80 -2.73
C GLU A 368 -1.02 10.91 -1.70
N ARG A 369 -2.13 11.63 -1.78
CA ARG A 369 -2.48 12.70 -0.85
C ARG A 369 -3.92 12.55 -0.38
N PHE A 370 -4.09 12.71 0.91
CA PHE A 370 -5.36 12.92 1.59
C PHE A 370 -5.34 14.28 2.26
N GLU A 371 -6.40 15.07 2.09
CA GLU A 371 -6.53 16.43 2.63
C GLU A 371 -8.00 16.71 2.99
N TYR A 372 -8.26 17.15 4.23
CA TYR A 372 -9.61 17.36 4.77
C TYR A 372 -9.84 18.76 5.34
#